data_AF-A0A1N7FKN4-F1
#
_entry.id   AF-A0A1N7FKN4-F1
#
_cell.length_a   1.000
_cell.length_b   1.000
_cell.length_c   1.000
_cell.angle_alpha   90.00
_cell.angle_beta   90.00
_cell.angle_gamma   90.00
#
_symmetry.space_group_name_H-M   'P 1'
#
loop_
_entity.id
_entity.type
_entity.pdbx_description
1 polymer ?
#
loop_
_entity_poly.entity_id
_entity_poly.type
_entity_poly.pdbx_seq_one_letter_code
_entity_poly.pdbx_strand_id
1 'polypeptide(L)' 'MGRYGDLNYGFLTKAGFLFGLGLLLFGAGGEILGHAVYGDLPAWQNTLFTYSEGIGLVIGFFSPWIFGIFLPLTE' A
#
# COMPACT_ATOMS: atom_id res chain seq x y z
N MET A 1 2.47 -27.36 -22.58
CA MET A 1 1.94 -25.98 -22.48
C MET A 1 1.32 -25.83 -21.10
N GLY A 2 2.14 -25.46 -20.12
CA GLY A 2 1.76 -25.42 -18.70
C GLY A 2 0.89 -24.22 -18.40
N ARG A 3 -0.18 -24.43 -17.65
CA ARG A 3 -1.22 -23.45 -17.30
C ARG A 3 -0.79 -22.57 -16.10
N TYR A 4 0.42 -22.02 -16.15
CA TYR A 4 0.85 -20.91 -15.31
C TYR A 4 0.83 -19.68 -16.21
N GLY A 5 -0.28 -18.96 -16.18
CA GLY A 5 -0.49 -17.81 -17.06
C GLY A 5 0.56 -16.74 -16.76
N ASP A 6 1.09 -16.14 -17.82
CA ASP A 6 1.97 -14.97 -17.80
C ASP A 6 1.51 -13.94 -16.75
N LEU A 7 2.02 -14.06 -15.52
CA LEU A 7 1.75 -13.08 -14.49
C LEU A 7 2.55 -11.85 -14.86
N ASN A 8 1.87 -10.74 -15.12
CA ASN A 8 2.57 -9.53 -15.52
C ASN A 8 3.22 -8.88 -14.29
N TYR A 9 4.39 -9.37 -13.89
CA TYR A 9 5.13 -8.93 -12.71
C TYR A 9 5.34 -7.42 -12.67
N GLY A 10 5.56 -6.79 -13.83
CA GLY A 10 5.69 -5.35 -13.97
C GLY A 10 4.39 -4.62 -13.58
N PHE A 11 3.24 -5.15 -13.99
CA PHE A 11 1.94 -4.61 -13.56
C PHE A 11 1.70 -4.83 -12.06
N LEU A 12 1.91 -6.04 -11.53
CA LEU A 12 1.69 -6.33 -10.10
C LEU A 12 2.59 -5.48 -9.19
N THR A 13 3.84 -5.27 -9.58
CA THR A 13 4.77 -4.40 -8.86
C THR A 13 4.28 -2.96 -8.80
N LYS A 14 3.85 -2.40 -9.94
CA LYS A 14 3.37 -1.02 -10.01
C LYS A 14 2.05 -0.85 -9.27
N ALA A 15 1.13 -1.79 -9.46
CA ALA A 15 -0.17 -1.76 -8.82
C ALA A 15 -0.04 -1.86 -7.29
N GLY A 16 0.79 -2.78 -6.78
CA GLY A 16 1.04 -2.91 -5.35
C GLY A 16 1.75 -1.70 -4.75
N PHE A 17 2.77 -1.17 -5.43
CA PHE A 17 3.43 0.07 -5.01
C PHE A 17 2.45 1.26 -4.94
N LEU A 18 1.67 1.49 -6.01
CA LEU A 18 0.70 2.60 -6.08
C LEU A 18 -0.43 2.44 -5.07
N PHE A 19 -0.89 1.21 -4.84
CA PHE A 19 -1.88 0.92 -3.81
C PHE A 19 -1.35 1.23 -2.41
N GLY A 20 -0.13 0.77 -2.10
CA GLY A 20 0.52 1.07 -0.82
C GLY A 20 0.74 2.57 -0.61
N LEU A 21 1.23 3.27 -1.65
CA LEU A 21 1.36 4.72 -1.63
C LEU A 21 0.02 5.42 -1.42
N GLY A 22 -1.05 4.95 -2.08
CA GLY A 22 -2.40 5.50 -1.91
C GLY A 22 -2.90 5.37 -0.47
N LEU A 23 -2.69 4.21 0.16
CA LEU A 23 -3.04 4.00 1.56
C LEU A 23 -2.25 4.90 2.51
N LEU A 24 -0.94 5.08 2.25
CA LEU A 24 -0.10 5.99 3.02
C LEU A 24 -0.61 7.43 2.92
N LEU A 25 -0.81 7.92 1.69
CA LEU A 25 -1.30 9.28 1.47
C LEU A 25 -2.71 9.49 2.06
N PHE A 26 -3.56 8.46 2.00
CA PHE A 26 -4.88 8.50 2.61
C PHE A 26 -4.82 8.58 4.13
N GLY A 27 -3.94 7.80 4.76
CA GLY A 27 -3.76 7.82 6.21
C GLY A 27 -3.17 9.15 6.70
N ALA A 28 -2.01 9.53 6.16
CA ALA A 28 -1.34 10.78 6.52
C ALA A 28 -2.21 12.00 6.19
N GLY A 29 -2.81 12.03 5.00
CA GLY A 29 -3.70 13.10 4.58
C GLY A 29 -4.99 13.14 5.39
N GLY A 30 -5.55 11.98 5.73
CA GLY A 30 -6.76 11.86 6.52
C GLY A 30 -6.57 12.34 7.96
N GLU A 31 -5.43 12.04 8.58
CA GLU A 31 -5.11 12.53 9.93
C GLU A 31 -4.87 14.04 9.93
N ILE A 32 -4.08 14.56 8.99
CA ILE A 32 -3.81 16.00 8.86
C ILE A 32 -5.09 16.80 8.57
N LEU A 33 -5.84 16.40 7.54
CA LEU A 33 -7.06 17.10 7.14
C LEU A 33 -8.18 16.90 8.16
N GLY A 34 -8.29 15.70 8.74
CA GLY A 34 -9.28 15.39 9.75
C GLY A 34 -9.09 16.24 11.00
N HIS A 35 -7.85 16.38 11.49
CA HIS A 35 -7.56 17.28 12.60
C HIS A 35 -7.76 18.75 12.23
N ALA A 36 -7.42 19.15 11.00
CA ALA A 36 -7.60 20.54 10.55
C ALA A 36 -9.07 20.97 10.40
N VAL A 37 -9.96 20.06 9.97
CA VAL A 37 -11.37 20.37 9.69
C VAL A 37 -12.27 20.10 10.90
N TYR A 38 -12.02 19.01 11.63
CA TYR A 38 -12.92 18.53 12.70
C TYR A 38 -12.35 18.72 14.11
N GLY A 39 -11.11 19.19 14.26
CA GLY A 39 -10.47 19.37 15.57
C GLY A 39 -9.93 18.05 16.10
N ASP A 40 -10.35 17.60 17.29
CA ASP A 40 -9.93 16.32 17.83
C ASP A 40 -10.71 15.16 17.23
N LEU A 41 -10.00 14.31 16.48
CA LEU A 41 -10.55 13.07 15.98
C LEU A 41 -10.69 12.04 17.12
N PRO A 42 -11.79 11.26 17.16
CA PRO A 42 -11.90 10.11 18.03
C PRO A 42 -10.72 9.15 17.88
N ALA A 43 -10.26 8.57 19.00
CA ALA A 43 -9.08 7.69 19.02
C ALA A 43 -9.14 6.52 18.00
N TRP A 44 -10.34 6.01 17.71
CA TRP A 44 -10.51 4.94 16.72
C TRP A 44 -10.26 5.41 15.28
N GLN A 45 -10.53 6.69 14.95
CA GLN A 45 -10.27 7.26 13.62
C GLN A 45 -8.77 7.44 13.39
N ASN A 46 -8.06 8.02 14.37
CA ASN A 46 -6.60 8.13 14.31
C ASN A 46 -5.97 6.74 14.18
N THR A 47 -6.44 5.76 14.96
CA THR A 47 -5.95 4.39 14.85
C THR A 47 -6.15 3.80 13.45
N LEU A 48 -7.28 4.06 12.78
CA LEU A 48 -7.50 3.62 11.40
C LEU A 48 -6.55 4.32 10.42
N PHE A 49 -6.33 5.63 10.56
CA PHE A 49 -5.39 6.36 9.71
C PHE A 49 -3.96 5.81 9.91
N THR A 50 -3.51 5.67 11.15
CA THR A 50 -2.20 5.07 11.47
C THR A 50 -2.05 3.66 10.90
N TYR A 51 -3.07 2.80 11.02
CA TYR A 51 -3.02 1.46 10.42
C TYR A 51 -2.97 1.51 8.90
N SER A 52 -3.71 2.42 8.26
CA SER A 52 -3.66 2.59 6.81
C SER A 52 -2.27 3.03 6.33
N GLU A 53 -1.58 3.90 7.08
CA GLU A 53 -0.20 4.28 6.80
C GLU A 53 0.75 3.10 6.92
N GLY A 54 0.66 2.35 8.03
CA GLY A 54 1.51 1.19 8.28
C GLY A 54 1.34 0.11 7.22
N ILE A 55 0.09 -0.24 6.89
CA ILE A 55 -0.23 -1.23 5.85
C ILE A 55 0.21 -0.69 4.48
N GLY A 56 -0.05 0.58 4.18
CA GLY A 56 0.36 1.23 2.95
C GLY A 56 1.87 1.19 2.73
N LEU A 57 2.64 1.50 3.78
CA LEU A 57 4.09 1.43 3.78
C LEU A 57 4.57 0.00 3.56
N VAL A 58 4.01 -0.98 4.28
CA VAL A 58 4.40 -2.39 4.12
C VAL A 58 4.10 -2.87 2.70
N ILE A 59 2.88 -2.66 2.19
CA ILE A 59 2.53 -3.11 0.83
C ILE A 59 3.37 -2.38 -0.22
N GLY A 60 3.49 -1.06 -0.10
CA GLY A 60 4.21 -0.22 -1.05
C GLY A 60 5.69 -0.56 -1.09
N PHE A 61 6.30 -0.77 0.08
CA PHE A 61 7.72 -1.11 0.20
C PHE A 61 8.01 -2.53 -0.28
N PHE A 62 7.23 -3.54 0.13
CA PHE A 62 7.52 -4.95 -0.18
C PHE A 62 7.07 -5.38 -1.58
N SER A 63 6.11 -4.68 -2.20
CA SER A 63 5.61 -5.04 -3.53
C SER A 63 6.71 -5.10 -4.62
N PRO A 64 7.63 -4.11 -4.77
CA PRO A 64 8.75 -4.19 -5.70
C PRO A 64 9.71 -5.34 -5.43
N TRP A 65 9.97 -5.66 -4.17
CA TRP A 65 10.84 -6.77 -3.82
C TRP A 65 10.23 -8.12 -4.22
N ILE A 66 8.96 -8.35 -3.86
CA ILE A 66 8.32 -9.65 -4.08
C ILE A 66 8.02 -9.84 -5.57
N PHE A 67 7.30 -8.90 -6.19
CA PHE A 67 6.83 -9.05 -7.55
C PHE A 67 7.87 -8.61 -8.59
N GLY A 68 8.74 -7.65 -8.28
CA GLY A 68 9.71 -7.14 -9.24
C GLY A 68 11.04 -7.91 -9.24
N ILE A 69 11.38 -8.56 -8.12
CA ILE A 69 12.68 -9.22 -7.94
C ILE A 69 12.51 -10.71 -7.66
N PHE A 70 11.87 -11.09 -6.55
CA PHE A 70 11.87 -12.49 -6.13
C PHE A 70 11.10 -13.41 -7.08
N LEU A 71 9.85 -13.09 -7.41
CA LEU A 71 9.01 -13.96 -8.25
C LEU A 71 9.57 -14.18 -9.67
N PRO A 72 10.03 -13.14 -10.40
CA PRO A 72 10.65 -13.33 -11.72
C PRO A 72 11.95 -14.15 -11.70
N LEU A 73 12.62 -14.27 -10.54
CA LEU A 73 13.86 -15.04 -10.40
C LEU A 73 13.60 -16.49 -9.99
N THR A 74 12.42 -16.80 -9.46
CA THR A 74 12.04 -18.16 -9.03
C THR A 74 11.35 -18.98 -10.12
N GLU A 75 10.91 -18.32 -11.18
CA GLU A 75 10.25 -18.92 -12.35
C GLU A 75 11.21 -18.97 -13.55
#